data_AF-A0A529SML7-F1
#
_entry.id   AF-A0A529SML7-F1
#
_cell.length_a   1.000
_cell.length_b   1.000
_cell.length_c   1.000
_cell.angle_alpha   90.00
_cell.angle_beta   90.00
_cell.angle_gamma   90.00
#
_symmetry.space_group_name_H-M   'P 1'
#
loop_
_entity.id
_entity.type
_entity.pdbx_description
1 polymer ?
#
loop_
_entity_poly.entity_id
_entity_poly.type
_entity_poly.pdbx_seq_one_letter_code
_entity_poly.pdbx_strand_id
1 'polypeptide(L)'
;MIDPKTAKRGLALVFTTLLLDIIGFGIIMPVLPAYLEELSGVSVSEAAIEGGWLFFVYAAMQFFFAPIIGGLSDRFGRRPVLLASVLTFSIDNLICAIAWSYPMLFIG
;
A
#
# COMPACT_ATOMS: atom_id res chain seq x y z
N MET A 1 -29.06 0.31 -15.51
CA MET A 1 -29.01 -0.88 -14.63
C MET A 1 -27.73 -1.63 -14.90
N ILE A 2 -26.85 -1.80 -13.90
CA ILE A 2 -25.60 -2.55 -14.06
C ILE A 2 -25.96 -4.04 -14.22
N ASP A 3 -25.39 -4.71 -15.22
CA ASP A 3 -25.57 -6.15 -15.39
C ASP A 3 -25.07 -6.91 -14.13
N PRO A 4 -25.90 -7.78 -13.51
CA PRO A 4 -25.56 -8.45 -12.26
C PRO A 4 -24.29 -9.32 -12.36
N LYS A 5 -23.95 -9.85 -13.55
CA LYS A 5 -22.68 -10.57 -13.74
C LYS A 5 -21.47 -9.64 -13.63
N THR A 6 -21.58 -8.42 -14.16
CA THR A 6 -20.54 -7.40 -14.10
C THR A 6 -20.34 -6.87 -12.68
N ALA A 7 -21.43 -6.65 -11.93
CA ALA A 7 -21.36 -6.26 -10.52
C ALA A 7 -20.67 -7.33 -9.65
N LYS A 8 -21.02 -8.61 -9.84
CA LYS A 8 -20.40 -9.74 -9.12
C LYS A 8 -18.90 -9.86 -9.39
N ARG A 9 -18.49 -9.65 -10.64
CA ARG A 9 -17.06 -9.64 -11.02
C ARG A 9 -16.31 -8.47 -10.39
N GLY A 10 -16.88 -7.27 -10.38
CA GLY A 10 -16.29 -6.10 -9.74
C GLY A 10 -16.12 -6.28 -8.23
N LEU A 11 -17.15 -6.81 -7.56
CA LEU A 11 -17.09 -7.13 -6.14
C LEU A 11 -16.02 -8.17 -5.82
N ALA A 12 -15.93 -9.24 -6.61
CA ALA A 12 -14.90 -10.26 -6.44
C ALA A 12 -13.48 -9.66 -6.58
N LEU A 13 -13.27 -8.77 -7.57
CA LEU A 13 -11.98 -8.12 -7.80
C LEU A 13 -11.58 -7.22 -6.61
N VAL A 14 -12.49 -6.38 -6.13
CA VAL A 14 -12.26 -5.55 -4.94
C VAL A 14 -12.00 -6.42 -3.72
N PHE A 15 -12.80 -7.45 -3.51
CA PHE A 15 -12.66 -8.36 -2.37
C PHE A 15 -11.30 -9.06 -2.36
N THR A 16 -10.88 -9.64 -3.48
CA THR A 16 -9.57 -10.29 -3.58
C THR A 16 -8.43 -9.30 -3.37
N THR A 17 -8.55 -8.08 -3.89
CA THR A 17 -7.51 -7.04 -3.71
C THR A 17 -7.36 -6.66 -2.23
N LEU A 18 -8.47 -6.38 -1.55
CA LEU A 18 -8.47 -6.06 -0.12
C LEU A 18 -8.01 -7.24 0.75
N LEU A 19 -8.38 -8.46 0.37
CA LEU A 19 -7.92 -9.66 1.07
C LEU A 19 -6.39 -9.78 1.00
N LEU A 20 -5.81 -9.62 -0.18
CA LEU A 20 -4.36 -9.68 -0.37
C LEU A 20 -3.64 -8.57 0.38
N ASP A 21 -4.21 -7.36 0.37
CA ASP A 21 -3.65 -6.19 1.06
C ASP A 21 -3.59 -6.41 2.59
N ILE A 22 -4.69 -6.85 3.20
CA ILE A 22 -4.73 -7.13 4.65
C ILE A 22 -3.78 -8.27 5.04
N ILE A 23 -3.64 -9.30 4.21
CA ILE A 23 -2.68 -10.39 4.44
C ILE A 23 -1.25 -9.85 4.39
N GLY A 24 -0.91 -9.05 3.37
CA GLY A 24 0.42 -8.43 3.24
C GLY A 24 0.75 -7.57 4.45
N PHE A 25 -0.18 -6.72 4.87
CA PHE A 25 -0.02 -5.88 6.05
C PHE A 25 0.18 -6.69 7.33
N GLY A 26 -0.57 -7.78 7.50
CA GLY A 26 -0.44 -8.69 8.65
C GLY A 26 0.90 -9.40 8.73
N ILE A 27 1.57 -9.62 7.59
CA ILE A 27 2.92 -10.20 7.53
C ILE A 27 3.99 -9.14 7.78
N ILE A 28 3.85 -7.96 7.17
CA ILE A 28 4.87 -6.90 7.20
C ILE A 28 4.97 -6.26 8.60
N MET A 29 3.84 -5.89 9.21
CA MET A 29 3.82 -5.14 10.48
C MET A 29 4.66 -5.75 11.62
N PRO A 30 4.61 -7.06 11.91
CA PRO A 30 5.44 -7.64 12.97
C PRO A 30 6.93 -7.75 12.58
N VAL A 31 7.25 -7.86 11.29
CA VAL A 31 8.62 -8.03 10.79
C VAL A 31 9.31 -6.68 10.58
N LEU A 32 8.54 -5.61 10.37
CA LEU A 32 9.03 -4.28 10.03
C LEU A 32 10.08 -3.74 11.04
N PRO A 33 9.92 -3.82 12.38
CA PRO A 33 10.92 -3.29 13.30
C PRO A 33 12.29 -3.98 13.19
N ALA A 34 12.30 -5.31 13.02
CA ALA A 34 13.53 -6.08 12.85
C ALA A 34 14.19 -5.78 11.50
N TYR A 35 13.38 -5.62 10.44
CA TYR A 35 13.88 -5.23 9.12
C TYR A 35 14.50 -3.82 9.13
N LEU A 36 13.86 -2.87 9.83
CA LEU A 36 14.38 -1.52 10.00
C LEU A 36 15.68 -1.48 10.80
N GLU A 37 15.79 -2.27 11.88
CA GLU A 37 17.04 -2.44 12.64
C GLU A 37 18.18 -2.92 11.73
N GLU A 38 17.93 -3.92 10.88
CA GLU A 38 18.94 -4.43 9.93
C GLU A 38 19.37 -3.37 8.90
N LEU A 39 18.44 -2.56 8.40
CA LEU A 39 18.67 -1.52 7.40
C LEU A 39 19.38 -0.26 7.95
N SER A 40 19.13 0.09 9.21
CA SER A 40 19.58 1.34 9.81
C SER A 40 20.71 1.15 10.83
N GLY A 41 20.92 -0.08 11.31
CA GLY A 41 21.93 -0.41 12.31
C GLY A 41 21.67 0.16 13.70
N VAL A 42 20.49 0.74 13.94
CA VAL A 42 20.06 1.26 15.25
C VAL A 42 19.21 0.24 16.00
N SER A 43 19.15 0.38 17.33
CA SER A 43 18.41 -0.55 18.19
C SER A 43 16.92 -0.67 17.82
N VAL A 44 16.29 -1.82 18.10
CA VAL A 44 14.85 -2.08 17.91
C VAL A 44 13.94 -0.93 18.40
N SER A 45 14.30 -0.28 19.52
CA SER A 45 13.48 0.82 20.07
C SER A 45 13.50 2.07 19.20
N GLU A 46 14.63 2.38 18.56
CA GLU A 46 14.76 3.50 17.62
C GLU A 46 14.14 3.13 16.27
N ALA A 47 14.35 1.89 15.81
CA ALA A 47 13.70 1.35 14.61
C ALA A 47 12.17 1.40 14.68
N ALA A 48 11.57 1.22 15.87
CA ALA A 48 10.13 1.38 16.08
C ALA A 48 9.66 2.83 15.89
N ILE A 49 10.47 3.81 16.28
CA ILE A 49 10.19 5.24 16.06
C ILE A 49 10.27 5.57 14.56
N GLU A 50 11.31 5.07 13.88
CA GLU A 50 11.48 5.21 12.43
C GLU A 50 10.33 4.55 11.63
N GLY A 51 9.84 3.40 12.10
CA GLY A 51 8.63 2.75 11.56
C GLY A 51 7.38 3.61 11.77
N GLY A 52 7.31 4.34 12.89
CA GLY A 52 6.26 5.33 13.15
C GLY A 52 6.26 6.48 12.15
N TRP A 53 7.44 6.96 11.74
CA TRP A 53 7.57 7.99 10.70
C TRP A 53 7.12 7.49 9.33
N LEU A 54 7.51 6.26 8.95
CA LEU A 54 7.00 5.63 7.72
C LEU A 54 5.48 5.56 7.72
N PHE A 55 4.90 5.13 8.85
CA PHE A 55 3.44 5.04 8.99
C PHE A 55 2.75 6.40 8.94
N PHE A 56 3.37 7.43 9.51
CA PHE A 56 2.88 8.79 9.45
C PHE A 56 2.86 9.32 8.01
N VAL A 57 3.95 9.13 7.26
CA VAL A 57 4.00 9.53 5.85
C VAL A 57 2.98 8.75 5.03
N TYR A 58 2.85 7.44 5.25
CA TYR A 58 1.84 6.60 4.61
C TYR A 58 0.41 7.13 4.85
N ALA A 59 0.07 7.44 6.11
CA ALA A 59 -1.24 7.99 6.47
C ALA A 59 -1.46 9.40 5.88
N ALA A 60 -0.43 10.25 5.86
CA ALA A 60 -0.50 11.57 5.26
C ALA A 60 -0.74 11.48 3.75
N MET A 61 0.02 10.63 3.04
CA MET A 61 -0.17 10.39 1.61
C MET A 61 -1.57 9.85 1.33
N GLN A 62 -2.06 8.87 2.10
CA GLN A 62 -3.43 8.39 1.95
C GLN A 62 -4.46 9.51 2.15
N PHE A 63 -4.29 10.36 3.16
CA PHE A 63 -5.21 11.47 3.42
C PHE A 63 -5.32 12.43 2.23
N PHE A 64 -4.20 12.77 1.59
CA PHE A 64 -4.19 13.68 0.44
C PHE A 64 -4.60 13.00 -0.87
N PHE A 65 -4.13 11.78 -1.14
CA PHE A 65 -4.30 11.12 -2.43
C PHE A 65 -5.56 10.25 -2.52
N ALA A 66 -6.09 9.72 -1.42
CA ALA A 66 -7.35 8.96 -1.44
C ALA A 66 -8.52 9.74 -2.07
N PRO A 67 -8.79 11.02 -1.72
CA PRO A 67 -9.88 11.77 -2.37
C PRO A 67 -9.58 12.06 -3.85
N ILE A 68 -8.31 12.26 -4.22
CA ILE A 68 -7.89 12.51 -5.60
C ILE A 68 -8.15 11.27 -6.46
N ILE A 69 -7.67 10.10 -6.02
CA ILE A 69 -7.88 8.84 -6.74
C ILE A 69 -9.36 8.46 -6.74
N GLY A 70 -10.08 8.71 -5.64
CA GLY A 70 -11.53 8.54 -5.58
C GLY A 70 -12.28 9.36 -6.64
N GLY A 71 -12.00 10.67 -6.72
CA GLY A 71 -12.59 11.53 -7.74
C GLY A 71 -12.18 11.16 -9.17
N LEU A 72 -10.95 10.70 -9.36
CA LEU A 72 -10.48 10.19 -10.66
C LEU A 72 -11.23 8.90 -11.06
N SER A 73 -11.46 8.01 -10.09
CA SER A 73 -12.23 6.77 -10.24
C SER A 73 -13.67 7.03 -10.65
N ASP A 74 -14.28 8.08 -10.09
CA ASP A 74 -15.64 8.48 -10.44
C ASP A 74 -15.74 9.10 -11.84
N ARG A 75 -14.70 9.83 -12.29
CA ARG A 75 -14.67 10.49 -13.61
C ARG A 75 -14.31 9.56 -14.76
N PHE A 76 -13.29 8.72 -14.59
CA PHE A 76 -12.76 7.83 -15.65
C PHE A 76 -13.32 6.40 -15.58
N GLY A 77 -14.12 6.11 -14.56
CA GLY A 77 -14.70 4.80 -14.30
C GLY A 77 -13.85 3.97 -13.34
N ARG A 78 -14.54 3.22 -12.47
CA ARG A 78 -13.90 2.53 -11.32
C ARG A 78 -12.92 1.43 -11.72
N ARG A 79 -13.17 0.72 -12.82
CA ARG A 79 -12.36 -0.45 -13.23
C ARG A 79 -10.94 -0.09 -13.70
N PRO A 80 -10.72 0.85 -14.65
CA PRO A 80 -9.37 1.21 -15.09
C PRO A 80 -8.54 1.84 -13.97
N VAL A 81 -9.15 2.68 -13.13
CA VAL A 81 -8.45 3.33 -12.01
C VAL A 81 -8.03 2.30 -10.97
N LEU A 82 -8.90 1.35 -10.61
CA LEU A 82 -8.54 0.28 -9.67
C LEU A 82 -7.39 -0.60 -10.19
N LEU A 83 -7.41 -0.96 -11.48
CA LEU A 83 -6.32 -1.75 -12.08
C LEU A 83 -5.00 -0.96 -12.09
N ALA A 84 -5.05 0.34 -12.39
CA ALA A 84 -3.88 1.21 -12.33
C ALA A 84 -3.33 1.31 -10.89
N SER A 85 -4.20 1.48 -9.89
CA SER A 85 -3.81 1.52 -8.47
C SER A 85 -3.16 0.21 -8.01
N VAL A 86 -3.70 -0.94 -8.41
CA VAL A 86 -3.11 -2.25 -8.08
C VAL A 86 -1.74 -2.42 -8.75
N LEU A 87 -1.59 -1.95 -9.99
CA LEU A 87 -0.33 -2.01 -10.71
C LEU A 87 0.74 -1.11 -10.05
N THR A 88 0.38 0.12 -9.68
CA THR A 88 1.30 1.01 -8.96
C THR A 88 1.66 0.47 -7.59
N PHE A 89 0.69 -0.09 -6.84
CA PHE A 89 0.95 -0.74 -5.56
C PHE A 89 1.90 -1.95 -5.68
N SER A 90 1.79 -2.70 -6.77
CA SER A 90 2.71 -3.81 -7.04
C SER A 90 4.14 -3.32 -7.32
N ILE A 91 4.28 -2.17 -7.99
CA ILE A 91 5.59 -1.57 -8.28
C ILE A 91 6.22 -1.02 -6.99
N ASP A 92 5.45 -0.29 -6.18
CA ASP A 92 5.80 0.17 -4.83
C ASP A 92 6.35 -0.98 -3.97
N ASN A 93 5.62 -2.10 -3.91
CA ASN A 93 6.06 -3.27 -3.15
C ASN A 93 7.37 -3.87 -3.69
N LEU A 94 7.59 -3.84 -5.01
CA LEU A 94 8.86 -4.29 -5.59
C LEU A 94 10.01 -3.37 -5.24
N ILE A 95 9.79 -2.05 -5.18
CA ILE A 95 10.78 -1.06 -4.75
C ILE A 95 11.15 -1.30 -3.28
N CYS A 96 10.14 -1.51 -2.42
CA CYS A 96 10.34 -1.84 -1.01
C CYS A 96 11.09 -3.18 -0.83
N ALA A 97 10.78 -4.19 -1.65
CA ALA A 97 11.42 -5.50 -1.55
C ALA A 97 12.92 -5.50 -1.90
N ILE A 98 13.36 -4.57 -2.76
CA ILE A 98 14.78 -4.40 -3.11
C ILE A 98 15.47 -3.29 -2.32
N ALA A 99 14.79 -2.70 -1.33
CA ALA A 99 15.31 -1.57 -0.59
C ALA A 99 16.61 -1.93 0.15
N TRP A 100 17.69 -1.23 -0.18
CA TRP A 100 19.00 -1.37 0.47
C TRP A 100 19.29 -0.28 1.50
N SER A 101 18.37 0.67 1.68
CA SER A 101 18.50 1.74 2.68
C SER A 101 17.15 2.20 3.20
N TYR A 102 17.12 2.67 4.45
CA TYR A 102 15.91 3.19 5.10
C TYR A 102 15.17 4.27 4.28
N PRO A 103 15.86 5.29 3.69
CA PRO A 103 15.17 6.32 2.90
C PRO A 103 14.48 5.79 1.64
N MET A 104 14.92 4.65 1.11
CA MET A 104 14.32 4.04 -0.08
C MET A 104 12.88 3.58 0.17
N LEU A 105 12.53 3.28 1.43
CA LEU A 105 11.19 2.91 1.85
C LEU A 105 10.18 4.07 1.81
N PHE A 106 10.63 5.32 1.68
CA PHE A 106 9.74 6.47 1.47
C PHE A 106 9.47 6.74 -0.02
N ILE A 107 10.26 6.13 -0.91
CA ILE A 107 10.14 6.30 -2.36
C ILE A 107 9.25 5.21 -2.95
N GLY A 108 9.38 3.99 -2.42
CA GLY A 108 8.45 2.90 -2.69
C GLY A 108 7.06 3.31 -2.27
#